data_AF-A0AAD4HJI4-F1
#
_entry.id   AF-A0AAD4HJI4-F1
#
_cell.length_a   1.000
_cell.length_b   1.000
_cell.length_c   1.000
_cell.angle_alpha   90.00
_cell.angle_beta   90.00
_cell.angle_gamma   90.00
#
_symmetry.space_group_name_H-M   'P 1'
#
loop_
_entity.id
_entity.type
_entity.pdbx_description
1 polymer ?
#
loop_
_entity_poly.entity_id
_entity_poly.type
_entity_poly.pdbx_seq_one_letter_code
_entity_poly.pdbx_strand_id
1 'polypeptide(L)'
;NCSWSSIFEMVKQPSLLWACWHPHNLGEYHTIKQLWAAWHEGMIVDGVGQMPPLQLIEQEWGGTKDRLTRKGRRQAWRPHNDNNVRRQWSQFMFFIAHINSTMDAGNHASEAVRILDEQRGSMSVPQFHSKLQPKKKRTQVPAASADASSV
;
A
#
# COMPACT_ATOMS: atom_id res chain seq x y z
N ASN A 1 -30.55 5.98 -6.81
CA ASN A 1 -29.26 5.34 -7.13
C ASN A 1 -28.37 5.37 -5.90
N CYS A 2 -28.05 4.21 -5.34
CA CYS A 2 -27.08 4.10 -4.26
C CYS A 2 -25.69 4.00 -4.92
N SER A 3 -24.82 4.99 -4.69
CA SER A 3 -23.44 5.01 -5.18
C SER A 3 -22.49 5.14 -4.01
N TRP A 4 -21.22 4.74 -4.17
CA TRP A 4 -20.22 4.92 -3.12
C TRP A 4 -20.06 6.38 -2.69
N SER A 5 -20.11 7.32 -3.63
CA SER A 5 -20.08 8.76 -3.33
C SER A 5 -21.23 9.17 -2.42
N SER A 6 -22.46 8.71 -2.71
CA SER A 6 -23.64 8.98 -1.87
C SER A 6 -23.50 8.36 -0.47
N ILE A 7 -22.89 7.17 -0.37
CA ILE A 7 -22.61 6.53 0.92
C ILE A 7 -21.56 7.33 1.71
N PHE A 8 -20.51 7.82 1.06
CA PHE A 8 -19.43 8.58 1.71
C PHE A 8 -19.93 9.89 2.32
N GLU A 9 -20.89 10.58 1.69
CA GLU A 9 -21.53 11.78 2.25
C GLU A 9 -22.26 11.51 3.60
N MET A 10 -22.72 10.28 3.80
CA MET A 10 -23.38 9.87 5.04
C MET A 10 -22.40 9.53 6.17
N VAL A 11 -21.12 9.26 5.85
CA VAL A 11 -20.11 8.89 6.83
C VAL A 11 -19.68 10.11 7.65
N LYS A 12 -19.97 10.10 8.95
CA LYS A 12 -19.59 11.18 9.88
C LYS A 12 -18.23 10.97 10.54
N GLN A 13 -17.77 9.73 10.68
CA GLN A 13 -16.51 9.38 11.32
C GLN A 13 -15.69 8.43 10.45
N PRO A 14 -14.97 8.94 9.43
CA PRO A 14 -14.23 8.09 8.49
C PRO A 14 -13.16 7.21 9.15
N SER A 15 -12.58 7.63 10.28
CA SER A 15 -11.55 6.87 10.99
C SER A 15 -12.03 5.50 11.50
N LEU A 16 -13.33 5.37 11.77
CA LEU A 16 -13.91 4.09 12.21
C LEU A 16 -14.00 3.08 11.06
N LEU A 17 -14.02 3.56 9.81
CA LEU A 17 -14.07 2.70 8.65
C LEU A 17 -12.80 1.88 8.47
N TRP A 18 -11.66 2.32 9.02
CA TRP A 18 -10.44 1.52 8.94
C TRP A 18 -10.67 0.10 9.47
N ALA A 19 -11.40 -0.08 10.57
CA ALA A 19 -11.63 -1.39 11.18
C ALA A 19 -12.31 -2.41 10.25
N CYS A 20 -13.03 -1.97 9.22
CA CYS A 20 -13.72 -2.85 8.27
C CYS A 20 -13.23 -2.68 6.82
N TRP A 21 -12.69 -1.51 6.46
CA TRP A 21 -12.34 -1.14 5.09
C TRP A 21 -10.84 -1.00 4.85
N HIS A 22 -9.98 -1.34 5.82
CA HIS A 22 -8.54 -1.37 5.58
C HIS A 22 -8.17 -2.43 4.53
N PRO A 23 -7.09 -2.23 3.75
CA PRO A 23 -6.53 -3.31 2.94
C PRO A 23 -6.14 -4.47 3.84
N HIS A 24 -6.19 -5.71 3.35
CA HIS A 24 -5.63 -6.83 4.10
C HIS A 24 -4.12 -6.69 4.30
N ASN A 25 -3.54 -7.49 5.19
CA ASN A 25 -2.10 -7.60 5.28
C ASN A 25 -1.55 -8.25 4.00
N LEU A 26 -0.29 -7.96 3.66
CA LEU A 26 0.33 -8.51 2.46
C LEU A 26 0.26 -10.05 2.37
N GLY A 27 0.28 -10.75 3.50
CA GLY A 27 0.21 -12.22 3.55
C GLY A 27 -1.14 -12.81 3.17
N GLU A 28 -2.20 -12.00 3.17
CA GLU A 28 -3.56 -12.43 2.82
C GLU A 28 -3.81 -12.30 1.31
N TYR A 29 -2.98 -11.56 0.59
CA TYR A 29 -3.00 -11.49 -0.88
C TYR A 29 -2.18 -12.62 -1.48
N HIS A 30 -2.81 -13.48 -2.28
CA HIS A 30 -2.17 -14.59 -2.97
C HIS A 30 -1.48 -14.14 -4.26
N THR A 31 -1.98 -13.05 -4.86
CA THR A 31 -1.50 -12.50 -6.14
C THR A 31 -1.48 -10.98 -6.10
N ILE A 32 -0.65 -10.38 -6.96
CA ILE A 32 -0.65 -8.92 -7.17
C ILE A 32 -1.99 -8.47 -7.77
N LYS A 33 -2.62 -9.33 -8.58
CA LYS A 33 -3.98 -9.09 -9.09
C LYS A 33 -5.01 -8.87 -7.98
N GLN A 34 -5.01 -9.68 -6.93
CA GLN A 34 -5.95 -9.49 -5.79
C GLN A 34 -5.70 -8.15 -5.07
N LEU A 35 -4.44 -7.77 -4.90
CA LEU A 35 -4.07 -6.49 -4.30
C LEU A 35 -4.56 -5.31 -5.16
N TRP A 36 -4.36 -5.39 -6.48
CA TRP A 36 -4.84 -4.37 -7.42
C TRP A 36 -6.38 -4.28 -7.46
N ALA A 37 -7.07 -5.42 -7.45
CA ALA A 37 -8.53 -5.45 -7.39
C ALA A 37 -9.05 -4.76 -6.12
N ALA A 38 -8.44 -5.00 -4.96
CA ALA A 38 -8.80 -4.29 -3.72
C ALA A 38 -8.63 -2.76 -3.85
N TRP A 39 -7.61 -2.31 -4.58
CA TRP A 39 -7.38 -0.89 -4.83
C TRP A 39 -8.42 -0.26 -5.77
N HIS A 40 -8.67 -0.89 -6.91
CA HIS A 40 -9.38 -0.26 -8.03
C HIS A 40 -10.83 -0.70 -8.17
N GLU A 41 -11.15 -1.96 -7.84
CA GLU A 41 -12.49 -2.53 -7.98
C GLU A 41 -13.21 -2.61 -6.63
N GLY A 42 -12.46 -2.75 -5.53
CA GLY A 42 -12.99 -3.06 -4.21
C GLY A 42 -13.09 -4.57 -3.98
N MET A 43 -13.17 -4.98 -2.72
CA MET A 43 -13.17 -6.39 -2.35
C MET A 43 -14.59 -6.94 -2.17
N ILE A 44 -14.81 -8.18 -2.61
CA ILE A 44 -16.06 -8.89 -2.35
C ILE A 44 -15.98 -9.49 -0.94
N VAL A 45 -17.02 -9.24 -0.16
CA VAL A 45 -17.25 -9.83 1.16
C VAL A 45 -18.45 -10.75 1.05
N ASP A 46 -18.19 -12.05 1.23
CA ASP A 46 -19.19 -13.10 1.08
C ASP A 46 -20.42 -12.83 1.96
N GLY A 47 -21.60 -12.91 1.36
CA GLY A 47 -22.87 -12.68 2.04
C GLY A 47 -23.19 -11.21 2.39
N VAL A 48 -22.27 -10.26 2.14
CA VAL A 48 -22.48 -8.83 2.42
C VAL A 48 -22.56 -8.02 1.13
N GLY A 49 -21.67 -8.29 0.17
CA GLY A 49 -21.57 -7.56 -1.08
C GLY A 49 -20.14 -7.08 -1.35
N GLN A 50 -19.99 -6.01 -2.12
CA GLN A 50 -18.68 -5.45 -2.45
C GLN A 50 -18.38 -4.24 -1.55
N MET A 51 -17.13 -4.08 -1.16
CA MET A 51 -16.59 -2.90 -0.48
C MET A 51 -16.20 -1.82 -1.49
N PRO A 52 -16.04 -0.55 -1.08
CA PRO A 52 -15.57 0.47 -2.01
C PRO A 52 -14.14 0.16 -2.46
N PRO A 53 -13.77 0.52 -3.70
CA PRO A 53 -12.38 0.64 -4.09
C PRO A 53 -11.60 1.49 -3.09
N LEU A 54 -10.47 0.99 -2.60
CA LEU A 54 -9.62 1.76 -1.68
C LEU A 54 -9.14 3.07 -2.31
N GLN A 55 -9.02 3.13 -3.65
CA GLN A 55 -8.73 4.35 -4.39
C GLN A 55 -9.77 5.44 -4.16
N LEU A 56 -11.06 5.09 -4.11
CA LEU A 56 -12.13 6.06 -3.88
C LEU A 56 -12.13 6.55 -2.43
N ILE A 57 -11.87 5.66 -1.47
CA ILE A 57 -11.71 6.03 -0.05
C ILE A 57 -10.53 6.99 0.11
N GLU A 58 -9.41 6.71 -0.55
CA GLU A 58 -8.22 7.55 -0.50
C GLU A 58 -8.44 8.90 -1.17
N GLN A 59 -9.18 8.95 -2.28
CA GLN A 59 -9.55 10.21 -2.93
C GLN A 59 -10.39 11.09 -2.00
N GLU A 60 -11.33 10.49 -1.27
CA GLU A 60 -12.25 11.20 -0.39
C GLU A 60 -11.58 11.64 0.93
N TRP A 61 -10.81 10.74 1.56
CA TRP A 61 -10.30 10.94 2.93
C TRP A 61 -8.78 10.72 3.11
N GLY A 62 -8.04 10.41 2.06
CA GLY A 62 -6.61 10.02 2.10
C GLY A 62 -5.61 11.13 2.39
N GLY A 63 -6.05 12.38 2.43
CA GLY A 63 -5.18 13.52 2.66
C GLY A 63 -4.44 13.96 1.40
N THR A 64 -5.18 14.11 0.30
CA THR A 64 -4.65 14.62 -0.96
C THR A 64 -4.14 16.05 -0.79
N LYS A 65 -2.96 16.33 -1.36
CA LYS A 65 -2.47 17.70 -1.53
C LYS A 65 -3.17 18.33 -2.72
N ASP A 66 -3.82 19.45 -2.46
CA ASP A 66 -4.30 20.32 -3.53
C ASP A 66 -3.08 20.79 -4.34
N ARG A 67 -3.11 20.55 -5.66
CA ARG A 67 -2.01 20.87 -6.57
C ARG A 67 -1.79 22.38 -6.74
N LEU A 68 -2.86 23.17 -6.59
CA LEU A 68 -2.85 24.63 -6.74
C LEU A 68 -2.39 25.33 -5.46
N THR A 69 -2.92 24.91 -4.32
CA THR A 69 -2.66 25.59 -3.04
C THR A 69 -1.48 25.00 -2.26
N ARG A 70 -0.95 23.84 -2.71
CA ARG A 70 0.03 22.99 -1.99
C ARG A 70 -0.40 22.60 -0.57
N LYS A 71 -1.61 22.94 -0.14
CA LYS A 71 -2.16 22.57 1.16
C LYS A 71 -2.69 21.15 1.07
N GLY A 72 -2.22 20.30 1.98
CA GLY A 72 -2.77 18.96 2.16
C GLY A 72 -3.98 18.98 3.07
N ARG A 73 -5.02 18.22 2.71
CA ARG A 73 -5.98 17.77 3.73
C ARG A 73 -5.25 16.78 4.64
N ARG A 74 -5.55 16.80 5.93
CA ARG A 74 -5.13 15.68 6.79
C ARG A 74 -5.92 14.45 6.41
N GLN A 75 -5.24 13.30 6.32
CA GLN A 75 -5.91 12.03 6.12
C GLN A 75 -6.87 11.77 7.28
N ALA A 76 -8.11 11.39 6.98
CA ALA A 76 -9.21 11.34 7.94
C ALA A 76 -9.71 9.91 8.22
N TRP A 77 -9.46 8.96 7.30
CA TRP A 77 -10.01 7.61 7.40
C TRP A 77 -9.08 6.59 8.06
N ARG A 78 -7.76 6.84 8.12
CA ARG A 78 -6.82 5.96 8.81
C ARG A 78 -6.59 6.48 10.24
N PRO A 79 -6.54 5.61 11.25
CA PRO A 79 -6.20 6.01 12.61
C PRO A 79 -4.88 6.77 12.67
N HIS A 80 -4.87 7.89 13.40
CA HIS A 80 -3.66 8.70 13.58
C HIS A 80 -2.73 8.04 14.63
N ASN A 81 -1.42 8.23 14.47
CA ASN A 81 -0.39 7.72 15.40
C ASN A 81 -0.30 6.19 15.60
N ASP A 82 -1.00 5.40 14.80
CA ASP A 82 -0.89 3.94 14.85
C ASP A 82 0.24 3.45 13.91
N ASN A 83 1.27 2.84 14.50
CA ASN A 83 2.41 2.29 13.76
C ASN A 83 2.03 1.11 12.86
N ASN A 84 1.10 0.28 13.28
CA ASN A 84 0.68 -0.89 12.52
C ASN A 84 -0.13 -0.46 11.30
N VAL A 85 -1.08 0.47 11.49
CA VAL A 85 -1.85 1.10 10.40
C VAL A 85 -0.90 1.73 9.38
N ARG A 86 0.07 2.54 9.85
CA ARG A 86 1.06 3.17 8.96
C ARG A 86 1.85 2.12 8.18
N ARG A 87 2.36 1.09 8.85
CA ARG A 87 3.15 0.03 8.22
C ARG A 87 2.33 -0.73 7.18
N GLN A 88 1.14 -1.20 7.55
CA GLN A 88 0.23 -1.94 6.67
C GLN A 88 -0.12 -1.12 5.43
N TRP A 89 -0.48 0.15 5.63
CA TRP A 89 -0.76 1.05 4.52
C TRP A 89 0.46 1.30 3.62
N SER A 90 1.64 1.56 4.20
CA SER A 90 2.87 1.76 3.41
C SER A 90 3.24 0.52 2.60
N GLN A 91 3.08 -0.67 3.17
CA GLN A 91 3.31 -1.94 2.48
C GLN A 91 2.34 -2.16 1.32
N PHE A 92 1.07 -1.84 1.51
CA PHE A 92 0.06 -1.90 0.46
C PHE A 92 0.39 -0.90 -0.67
N MET A 93 0.64 0.36 -0.31
CA MET A 93 0.93 1.43 -1.27
C MET A 93 2.24 1.24 -2.02
N PHE A 94 3.19 0.48 -1.48
CA PHE A 94 4.42 0.11 -2.19
C PHE A 94 4.11 -0.57 -3.54
N PHE A 95 3.16 -1.50 -3.56
CA PHE A 95 2.75 -2.20 -4.78
C PHE A 95 1.92 -1.31 -5.69
N ILE A 96 1.01 -0.50 -5.14
CA ILE A 96 0.23 0.47 -5.93
C ILE A 96 1.17 1.44 -6.66
N ALA A 97 2.22 1.92 -5.98
CA ALA A 97 3.22 2.80 -6.59
C ALA A 97 4.01 2.09 -7.71
N HIS A 98 4.35 0.81 -7.55
CA HIS A 98 5.04 0.05 -8.61
C HIS A 98 4.14 -0.19 -9.84
N ILE A 99 2.87 -0.52 -9.62
CA ILE A 99 1.89 -0.68 -10.71
C ILE A 99 1.73 0.65 -11.44
N ASN A 100 1.48 1.74 -10.71
CA ASN A 100 1.34 3.07 -11.31
C ASN A 100 2.61 3.50 -12.06
N SER A 101 3.81 3.26 -11.51
CA SER A 101 5.05 3.60 -12.22
C SER A 101 5.24 2.80 -13.51
N THR A 102 4.74 1.57 -13.56
CA THR A 102 4.78 0.75 -14.79
C THR A 102 3.74 1.25 -15.80
N MET A 103 2.60 1.74 -15.33
CA MET A 103 1.60 2.41 -16.16
C MET A 103 2.10 3.74 -16.72
N ASP A 104 2.81 4.54 -15.92
CA ASP A 104 3.44 5.79 -16.34
C ASP A 104 4.50 5.57 -17.43
N ALA A 105 5.07 4.37 -17.50
CA ALA A 105 5.97 3.95 -18.59
C ALA A 105 5.23 3.49 -19.87
N GLY A 106 3.91 3.62 -19.93
CA GLY A 106 3.08 3.35 -21.11
C GLY A 106 2.37 1.99 -21.11
N ASN A 107 2.44 1.22 -20.03
CA ASN A 107 1.75 -0.07 -19.95
C ASN A 107 0.30 0.08 -19.48
N HIS A 108 -0.56 -0.83 -19.92
CA HIS A 108 -1.90 -0.97 -19.34
C HIS A 108 -1.83 -1.55 -17.92
N ALA A 109 -2.82 -1.25 -17.07
CA ALA A 109 -2.86 -1.74 -15.69
C ALA A 109 -2.81 -3.29 -15.61
N SER A 110 -3.53 -3.98 -16.50
CA SER A 110 -3.50 -5.45 -16.58
C SER A 110 -2.09 -5.99 -16.86
N GLU A 111 -1.35 -5.30 -17.73
CA GLU A 111 0.02 -5.67 -18.08
C GLU A 111 1.00 -5.36 -16.94
N ALA A 112 0.87 -4.19 -16.30
CA ALA A 112 1.67 -3.84 -15.12
C ALA A 112 1.49 -4.85 -13.97
N VAL A 113 0.25 -5.26 -13.71
CA VAL A 113 -0.07 -6.30 -12.72
C VAL A 113 0.54 -7.64 -13.13
N ARG A 114 0.40 -8.05 -14.39
CA ARG A 114 0.95 -9.31 -14.92
C ARG A 114 2.47 -9.37 -14.74
N ILE A 115 3.18 -8.31 -15.14
CA ILE A 115 4.64 -8.20 -15.00
C ILE A 115 5.07 -8.40 -13.54
N LEU A 116 4.39 -7.74 -12.59
CA LEU A 116 4.71 -7.85 -11.18
C LEU A 116 4.40 -9.25 -10.61
N ASP A 117 3.30 -9.87 -11.01
CA ASP A 117 2.98 -11.25 -10.60
C ASP A 117 3.97 -12.27 -11.19
N GLU A 118 4.43 -12.09 -12.43
CA GLU A 118 5.46 -12.92 -13.05
C GLU A 118 6.81 -12.77 -12.33
N GLN A 119 7.22 -11.53 -12.00
CA GLN A 119 8.43 -11.25 -11.22
C GLN A 119 8.38 -11.83 -9.81
N ARG A 120 7.19 -11.89 -9.20
CA ARG A 120 6.95 -12.54 -7.92
C ARG A 120 7.18 -14.05 -8.00
N GLY A 121 6.75 -14.68 -9.10
CA GLY A 121 6.84 -16.12 -9.29
C GLY A 121 6.15 -16.89 -8.15
N SER A 122 6.86 -17.83 -7.52
CA SER A 122 6.34 -18.65 -6.42
C SER A 122 6.44 -17.99 -5.04
N MET A 123 7.04 -16.81 -4.92
CA MET A 123 7.17 -16.13 -3.64
C MET A 123 5.80 -15.67 -3.13
N SER A 124 5.58 -15.74 -1.81
CA SER A 124 4.48 -15.01 -1.19
C SER A 124 4.65 -13.50 -1.38
N VAL A 125 3.55 -12.73 -1.37
CA VAL A 125 3.60 -11.26 -1.50
C VAL A 125 4.52 -10.61 -0.44
N PRO A 126 4.54 -11.03 0.84
CA PRO A 126 5.51 -10.52 1.82
C PRO A 126 6.98 -10.80 1.47
N GLN A 127 7.29 -12.02 1.00
CA GLN A 127 8.65 -12.38 0.57
C GLN A 127 9.08 -11.53 -0.62
N PHE A 128 8.19 -11.34 -1.60
CA PHE A 128 8.46 -10.52 -2.76
C PHE A 128 8.65 -9.05 -2.40
N HIS A 129 7.80 -8.50 -1.53
CA HIS A 129 7.98 -7.16 -0.98
C HIS A 129 9.36 -7.01 -0.33
N SER A 130 9.78 -7.97 0.51
CA SER A 130 11.10 -7.94 1.15
C SER A 130 12.26 -8.00 0.15
N LYS A 131 12.10 -8.74 -0.96
CA LYS A 131 13.11 -8.84 -2.02
C LYS A 131 13.28 -7.53 -2.78
N LEU A 132 12.19 -6.78 -2.98
CA LEU A 132 12.20 -5.49 -3.68
C LEU A 132 12.68 -4.32 -2.80
N GLN A 133 12.76 -4.51 -1.48
CA GLN A 133 13.29 -3.46 -0.61
C GLN A 133 14.78 -3.19 -0.91
N PRO A 134 15.21 -1.92 -0.90
CA PRO A 134 16.62 -1.58 -1.06
C PRO A 134 17.47 -2.32 -0.03
N LYS A 135 18.47 -3.08 -0.49
CA LYS A 135 19.43 -3.73 0.43
C LYS A 135 20.18 -2.62 1.17
N LYS A 136 20.02 -2.53 2.50
CA LYS A 136 20.86 -1.67 3.33
C LYS A 136 22.31 -2.10 3.11
N LYS A 137 23.16 -1.21 2.57
CA LYS A 137 24.61 -1.42 2.56
C LYS A 137 25.05 -1.57 4.02
N ARG A 138 25.59 -2.74 4.36
CA ARG A 138 26.19 -2.98 5.67
C ARG A 138 27.44 -2.10 5.73
N THR A 139 27.39 -1.00 6.47
CA THR A 139 28.59 -0.22 6.79
C THR A 139 29.55 -1.17 7.49
N GLN A 140 30.64 -1.54 6.82
CA GLN A 140 31.73 -2.25 7.47
C GLN A 140 32.32 -1.30 8.51
N VAL A 141 32.14 -1.63 9.78
CA VAL A 141 32.93 -1.02 10.86
C VAL A 141 34.35 -1.56 10.65
N PRO A 142 35.38 -0.70 10.48
CA PRO A 142 36.75 -1.18 10.39
C PRO A 142 37.10 -1.91 11.68
N ALA A 143 37.62 -3.12 11.55
CA ALA A 143 38.20 -3.83 12.69
C ALA A 143 39.35 -2.98 13.23
N ALA A 144 39.27 -2.59 14.49
CA ALA A 144 40.40 -2.00 15.19
C ALA A 144 41.51 -3.06 15.23
N SER A 145 42.60 -2.81 14.52
CA SER A 145 43.81 -3.61 14.57
C SER A 145 44.32 -3.59 16.01
N ALA A 146 44.14 -4.71 16.71
CA ALA A 146 44.97 -5.02 17.85
C ALA A 146 46.36 -5.34 17.30
N ASP A 147 47.34 -4.49 17.57
CA ASP A 147 48.73 -4.91 17.50
C ASP A 147 49.40 -4.56 18.82
N ALA A 148 49.75 -5.62 19.53
CA ALA A 148 50.57 -5.62 20.71
C ALA A 148 51.98 -6.03 20.29
N SER A 149 53.00 -5.27 20.71
CA SER A 149 54.36 -5.73 21.08
C SER A 149 55.24 -4.49 21.37
N SER A 150 55.61 -4.26 22.64
CA SER A 150 56.92 -4.59 23.23
C SER A 150 58.10 -3.80 22.62
N VAL A 151 58.69 -2.86 23.37
CA VAL A 151 59.88 -3.05 24.24
C VAL A 151 59.82 -2.02 25.38
#